data_AF-A0A3M1GGV8-F1
#
_entry.id   AF-A0A3M1GGV8-F1
#
_cell.length_a   1.000
_cell.length_b   1.000
_cell.length_c   1.000
_cell.angle_alpha   90.00
_cell.angle_beta   90.00
_cell.angle_gamma   90.00
#
_symmetry.space_group_name_H-M   'P 1'
#
loop_
_entity.id
_entity.type
_entity.pdbx_description
1 polymer ?
#
loop_
_entity_poly.entity_id
_entity_poly.type
_entity_poly.pdbx_seq_one_letter_code
_entity_poly.pdbx_strand_id
1 'polypeptide(L)'
;MSISLTGFLAILGLTLILVLWSSYWKKRNMELIREVGGLLEGILKPKDQRYTWLGGVVGFSAEYRTERFGPVRALFTTLPRQSLIYLPFALVLGRKDRLELLVPIKEKPEVSPSEDIMAADYDHDKGLFFIKCRVKRNDLSRLESLLRRTLKI
;
A
#
# COMPACT_ATOMS: atom_id res chain seq x y z
N MET A 1 -7.11 33.12 33.17
CA MET A 1 -8.27 32.75 32.34
C MET A 1 -8.77 31.39 32.82
N SER A 2 -9.91 31.32 33.49
CA SER A 2 -10.54 30.05 33.89
C SER A 2 -11.31 29.48 32.70
N ILE A 3 -11.05 28.23 32.34
CA ILE A 3 -11.81 27.52 31.31
C ILE A 3 -13.21 27.24 31.87
N SER A 4 -14.27 27.57 31.13
CA SER A 4 -15.64 27.24 31.54
C SER A 4 -15.83 25.71 31.51
N LEU A 5 -16.70 25.18 32.38
CA LEU A 5 -17.05 23.74 32.40
C LEU A 5 -17.49 23.26 30.99
N THR A 6 -18.23 24.09 30.27
CA THR A 6 -18.64 23.83 28.89
C THR A 6 -17.46 23.69 27.93
N GLY A 7 -16.46 24.58 28.02
CA GLY A 7 -15.25 24.51 27.21
C GLY A 7 -14.41 23.26 27.53
N PHE A 8 -14.31 22.90 28.80
CA PHE A 8 -13.62 21.68 29.22
C PHE A 8 -14.29 20.41 28.67
N LEU A 9 -15.61 20.30 28.79
CA LEU A 9 -16.37 19.17 28.25
C LEU A 9 -16.29 19.09 26.73
N ALA A 10 -16.28 20.22 26.03
CA ALA A 10 -16.12 20.26 24.58
C ALA A 10 -14.75 19.72 24.13
N ILE A 11 -13.67 20.12 24.81
CA ILE A 11 -12.32 19.62 24.51
C ILE A 11 -12.24 18.11 24.77
N LEU A 12 -12.77 17.64 25.90
CA LEU A 12 -12.81 16.21 26.21
C LEU A 12 -13.58 15.42 25.15
N GLY A 13 -14.78 15.86 24.78
CA GLY A 13 -15.56 15.23 23.72
C GLY A 13 -14.81 15.16 22.39
N LEU A 14 -14.17 16.27 21.99
CA LEU A 14 -13.37 16.33 20.76
C LEU A 14 -12.18 15.35 20.82
N THR A 15 -11.45 15.30 21.93
CA THR A 15 -10.32 14.36 22.07
C THR A 15 -10.77 12.91 21.99
N LEU A 16 -11.91 12.56 22.61
CA LEU A 16 -12.47 11.22 22.55
C LEU A 16 -12.82 10.84 21.11
N ILE A 17 -13.48 11.74 20.36
CA ILE A 17 -13.81 11.52 18.95
C ILE A 17 -12.54 11.30 18.11
N LEU A 18 -11.51 12.13 18.31
CA LEU A 18 -10.24 12.01 17.57
C LEU A 18 -9.53 10.68 17.85
N VAL A 19 -9.53 10.23 19.10
CA VAL A 19 -8.93 8.96 19.51
C VAL A 19 -9.67 7.78 18.88
N LEU A 20 -11.00 7.77 18.93
CA LEU A 20 -11.82 6.72 18.33
C LEU A 20 -11.64 6.66 16.80
N TRP A 21 -11.68 7.82 16.14
CA TRP A 21 -11.45 7.94 14.71
C TRP A 21 -10.07 7.39 14.30
N SER A 22 -9.01 7.87 14.95
CA SER A 22 -7.64 7.45 14.65
C SER A 22 -7.47 5.93 14.85
N SER A 23 -8.01 5.39 15.94
CA SER A 23 -7.92 3.97 16.26
C SER A 23 -8.66 3.10 15.25
N TYR A 24 -9.85 3.51 14.83
CA TYR A 24 -10.63 2.81 13.79
C TYR A 24 -9.85 2.74 12.47
N TRP A 25 -9.32 3.87 12.00
CA TRP A 25 -8.60 3.91 10.73
C TRP A 25 -7.25 3.21 10.76
N LYS A 26 -6.53 3.23 11.89
CA LYS A 26 -5.29 2.45 12.06
C LYS A 26 -5.52 0.95 11.87
N LYS A 27 -6.59 0.41 12.49
CA LYS A 27 -6.97 -1.00 12.32
C LYS A 27 -7.27 -1.32 10.86
N ARG A 28 -8.04 -0.45 10.20
CA ARG A 28 -8.40 -0.60 8.79
C ARG A 28 -7.20 -0.58 7.85
N ASN A 29 -6.21 0.30 8.08
CA ASN A 29 -4.98 0.30 7.28
C ASN A 29 -4.12 -0.94 7.57
N MET A 30 -4.04 -1.40 8.82
CA MET A 30 -3.34 -2.65 9.18
C MET A 30 -3.92 -3.87 8.48
N GLU A 31 -5.25 -3.99 8.44
CA GLU A 31 -5.94 -5.07 7.73
C GLU A 31 -5.56 -5.07 6.25
N LEU A 32 -5.63 -3.91 5.59
CA LEU A 32 -5.27 -3.79 4.17
C LEU A 32 -3.80 -4.13 3.91
N ILE A 33 -2.89 -3.72 4.80
CA ILE A 33 -1.47 -4.08 4.72
C ILE A 33 -1.29 -5.60 4.77
N ARG A 34 -1.98 -6.28 5.70
CA ARG A 34 -1.90 -7.75 5.82
C ARG A 34 -2.51 -8.45 4.61
N GLU A 35 -3.67 -7.98 4.14
CA GLU A 35 -4.35 -8.53 2.96
C GLU A 35 -3.46 -8.42 1.71
N VAL A 36 -2.85 -7.25 1.48
CA VAL A 36 -1.94 -7.04 0.34
C VAL A 36 -0.66 -7.88 0.50
N GLY A 37 -0.09 -7.96 1.70
CA GLY A 37 1.06 -8.83 1.97
C GLY A 37 0.76 -10.30 1.68
N GLY A 38 -0.35 -10.82 2.19
CA GLY A 38 -0.79 -12.19 1.94
C GLY A 38 -1.12 -12.48 0.47
N LEU A 39 -1.70 -11.51 -0.24
CA LEU A 39 -1.94 -11.59 -1.68
C LEU A 39 -0.62 -11.70 -2.45
N LEU A 40 0.38 -10.88 -2.11
CA LEU A 40 1.70 -10.96 -2.73
C LEU A 40 2.39 -12.30 -2.47
N GLU A 41 2.33 -12.81 -1.24
CA GLU A 41 2.86 -14.12 -0.88
C GLU A 41 2.15 -15.25 -1.66
N GLY A 42 0.83 -15.18 -1.80
CA GLY A 42 0.05 -16.16 -2.55
C GLY A 42 0.34 -16.16 -4.06
N ILE A 43 0.67 -15.01 -4.64
CA ILE A 43 1.04 -14.89 -6.07
C ILE A 43 2.50 -15.29 -6.29
N LEU A 44 3.42 -14.73 -5.52
CA LEU A 44 4.86 -14.89 -5.74
C LEU A 44 5.41 -16.22 -5.20
N LYS A 45 4.74 -16.84 -4.23
CA LYS A 45 5.18 -18.06 -3.52
C LYS A 45 6.66 -17.99 -3.13
N PRO A 46 7.06 -16.98 -2.32
CA PRO A 46 8.46 -16.78 -1.95
C PRO A 46 8.99 -17.94 -1.12
N LYS A 47 10.27 -18.29 -1.33
CA LYS A 47 11.01 -19.18 -0.43
C LYS A 47 11.41 -18.50 0.86
N ASP A 48 11.75 -17.22 0.75
CA ASP A 48 12.21 -16.38 1.85
C ASP A 48 11.68 -14.96 1.65
N GLN A 49 11.35 -14.30 2.75
CA GLN A 49 10.68 -13.01 2.75
C GLN A 49 11.18 -12.14 3.90
N ARG A 50 11.52 -10.90 3.57
CA ARG A 50 11.94 -9.89 4.56
C ARG A 50 11.01 -8.70 4.52
N TYR A 51 10.28 -8.47 5.61
CA TYR A 51 9.41 -7.32 5.77
C TYR A 51 10.07 -6.22 6.60
N THR A 52 10.02 -5.00 6.07
CA THR A 52 10.37 -3.77 6.77
C THR A 52 9.13 -2.90 6.90
N TRP A 53 8.68 -2.68 8.14
CA TRP A 53 7.51 -1.86 8.42
C TRP A 53 7.81 -0.38 8.19
N LEU A 54 6.88 0.31 7.52
CA LEU A 54 6.96 1.75 7.30
C LEU A 54 5.99 2.45 8.24
N GLY A 55 6.52 3.05 9.31
CA GLY A 55 5.75 3.88 10.24
C GLY A 55 4.56 3.17 10.89
N GLY A 56 4.62 1.82 11.01
CA GLY A 56 3.52 0.98 11.46
C GLY A 56 2.39 0.94 10.43
N VAL A 57 1.54 1.98 10.41
CA VAL A 57 0.27 2.04 9.64
C VAL A 57 0.38 2.70 8.28
N VAL A 58 1.58 3.05 7.84
CA VAL A 58 1.81 3.69 6.53
C VAL A 58 2.01 2.64 5.44
N GLY A 59 2.60 1.49 5.76
CA GLY A 59 2.79 0.42 4.79
C GLY A 59 3.96 -0.49 5.13
N PHE A 60 4.50 -1.16 4.12
CA PHE A 60 5.67 -2.02 4.25
C PHE A 60 6.52 -1.99 2.99
N SER A 61 7.81 -2.28 3.16
CA SER A 61 8.69 -2.72 2.09
C SER A 61 9.02 -4.19 2.33
N ALA A 62 8.76 -5.04 1.34
CA ALA A 62 9.07 -6.46 1.38
C ALA A 62 10.10 -6.81 0.32
N GLU A 63 11.05 -7.66 0.67
CA GLU A 63 11.96 -8.31 -0.26
C GLU A 63 11.60 -9.80 -0.30
N TYR A 64 11.15 -10.28 -1.47
CA TYR A 64 10.74 -11.65 -1.71
C TYR A 64 11.79 -12.37 -2.56
N ARG A 65 12.29 -13.50 -2.06
CA ARG A 65 13.16 -14.40 -2.83
C ARG A 65 12.30 -15.51 -3.41
N THR A 66 12.11 -15.50 -4.72
CA THR A 66 11.32 -16.52 -5.44
C THR A 66 12.27 -17.46 -6.19
N GLU A 67 11.81 -18.66 -6.56
CA GLU A 67 12.58 -19.53 -7.48
C GLU A 67 12.39 -19.13 -8.94
N ARG A 68 11.20 -18.60 -9.27
CA ARG A 68 10.79 -18.31 -10.65
C ARG A 68 11.41 -17.03 -11.18
N PHE A 69 11.63 -16.06 -10.30
CA PHE A 69 12.28 -14.78 -10.58
C PHE A 69 13.40 -14.55 -9.59
N GLY A 70 14.30 -13.61 -9.89
CA GLY A 70 15.25 -13.09 -8.90
C GLY A 70 14.56 -12.39 -7.72
N PRO A 71 15.32 -11.68 -6.86
CA PRO A 71 14.76 -10.98 -5.70
C PRO A 71 13.76 -9.91 -6.14
N VAL A 72 12.50 -10.05 -5.74
CA VAL A 72 11.40 -9.11 -6.00
C VAL A 72 11.29 -8.15 -4.83
N ARG A 73 11.27 -6.84 -5.11
CA ARG A 73 11.01 -5.83 -4.08
C ARG A 73 9.58 -5.31 -4.22
N ALA A 74 8.83 -5.34 -3.14
CA ALA A 74 7.51 -4.74 -3.05
C ALA A 74 7.52 -3.57 -2.06
N LEU A 75 6.88 -2.48 -2.42
CA LEU A 75 6.65 -1.33 -1.56
C LEU A 75 5.16 -1.01 -1.60
N PHE A 76 4.46 -1.30 -0.51
CA PHE A 76 3.07 -0.92 -0.36
C PHE A 76 2.97 0.31 0.54
N THR A 77 2.28 1.34 0.06
CA THR A 77 2.02 2.57 0.83
C THR A 77 0.53 2.86 0.86
N THR A 78 0.00 3.00 2.07
CA THR A 78 -1.39 3.38 2.33
C THR A 78 -1.54 4.89 2.50
N LEU A 79 -2.75 5.38 2.25
CA LEU A 79 -3.16 6.72 2.60
C LEU A 79 -3.26 6.84 4.13
N PRO A 80 -2.73 7.91 4.75
CA PRO A 80 -2.71 8.09 6.20
C PRO A 80 -4.08 8.55 6.75
N ARG A 81 -5.08 7.68 6.67
CA ARG A 81 -6.48 7.97 7.07
C ARG A 81 -6.65 8.25 8.56
N GLN A 82 -5.72 7.77 9.37
CA GLN A 82 -5.66 8.04 10.81
C GLN A 82 -5.29 9.49 11.16
N SER A 83 -4.70 10.23 10.22
CA SER A 83 -4.24 11.60 10.41
C SER A 83 -5.28 12.56 9.83
N LEU A 84 -6.26 12.96 10.64
CA LEU A 84 -7.39 13.79 10.20
C LEU A 84 -6.94 15.10 9.52
N ILE A 85 -5.89 15.73 10.04
CA ILE A 85 -5.34 16.98 9.49
C ILE A 85 -4.61 16.74 8.16
N TYR A 86 -3.89 15.63 8.04
CA TYR A 86 -3.06 15.36 6.86
C TYR A 86 -3.87 14.78 5.69
N LEU A 87 -4.93 14.02 5.99
CA LEU A 87 -5.79 13.39 5.00
C LEU A 87 -6.31 14.34 3.92
N PRO A 88 -6.87 15.54 4.21
CA PRO A 88 -7.34 16.45 3.17
C PRO A 88 -6.22 16.88 2.22
N PHE A 89 -5.02 17.20 2.74
CA PHE A 89 -3.88 17.54 1.89
C PHE A 89 -3.45 16.36 1.02
N ALA A 90 -3.42 15.15 1.58
CA ALA A 90 -3.08 13.95 0.81
C ALA A 90 -4.08 13.70 -0.33
N LEU A 91 -5.37 13.94 -0.10
CA LEU A 91 -6.43 13.81 -1.11
C LEU A 91 -6.31 14.87 -2.21
N VAL A 92 -6.06 16.14 -1.84
CA VAL A 92 -5.83 17.24 -2.81
C VAL A 92 -4.61 16.96 -3.68
N LEU A 93 -3.55 16.40 -3.10
CA LEU A 93 -2.35 15.95 -3.83
C LEU A 93 -2.55 14.66 -4.63
N GLY A 94 -3.79 14.14 -4.71
CA GLY A 94 -4.12 12.93 -5.48
C GLY A 94 -3.50 11.65 -4.94
N ARG A 95 -3.03 11.64 -3.68
CA ARG A 95 -2.42 10.45 -3.06
C ARG A 95 -3.47 9.38 -2.86
N LYS A 96 -3.09 8.15 -3.18
CA LYS A 96 -3.93 6.95 -3.07
C LYS A 96 -3.08 5.81 -2.52
N ASP A 97 -3.75 4.75 -2.05
CA ASP A 97 -3.04 3.51 -1.73
C ASP A 97 -2.39 3.00 -3.01
N ARG A 98 -1.10 2.67 -2.92
CA ARG A 98 -0.32 2.22 -4.07
C ARG A 98 0.62 1.09 -3.69
N LEU A 99 0.80 0.19 -4.64
CA LEU A 99 1.75 -0.90 -4.59
C LEU A 99 2.77 -0.69 -5.70
N GLU A 100 4.03 -0.67 -5.33
CA GLU A 100 5.17 -0.57 -6.23
C GLU A 100 5.93 -1.90 -6.19
N LEU A 101 6.17 -2.51 -7.34
CA LEU A 101 6.91 -3.75 -7.47
C LEU A 101 8.12 -3.53 -8.38
N LEU A 102 9.29 -4.00 -7.95
CA LEU A 102 10.46 -4.18 -8.79
C LEU A 102 10.70 -5.68 -8.95
N VAL A 103 10.55 -6.16 -10.18
CA VAL A 103 10.71 -7.56 -10.53
C VAL A 103 11.85 -7.70 -11.54
N PRO A 104 12.88 -8.51 -11.26
CA PRO A 104 13.89 -8.85 -12.26
C PRO A 104 13.28 -9.82 -13.27
N ILE A 105 13.12 -9.37 -14.52
CA ILE A 105 12.62 -10.17 -15.63
C ILE A 105 13.48 -9.94 -16.87
N LYS A 106 13.71 -11.01 -17.65
CA LYS A 106 14.55 -10.97 -18.84
C LYS A 106 13.87 -10.31 -20.04
N GLU A 107 12.55 -10.40 -20.09
CA GLU A 107 11.73 -9.91 -21.19
C GLU A 107 10.76 -8.85 -20.68
N LYS A 108 10.59 -7.79 -21.47
CA LYS A 108 9.61 -6.74 -21.19
C LYS A 108 8.21 -7.35 -21.16
N PRO A 109 7.45 -7.22 -20.07
CA PRO A 109 6.11 -7.75 -19.99
C PRO A 109 5.18 -6.85 -20.81
N GLU A 110 4.20 -7.46 -21.46
CA GLU A 110 3.17 -6.71 -22.17
C GLU A 110 2.16 -6.16 -21.15
N VAL A 111 2.29 -4.87 -20.87
CA VAL A 111 1.42 -4.18 -19.92
C VAL A 111 0.25 -3.56 -20.68
N SER A 112 -0.93 -4.16 -20.54
CA SER A 112 -2.16 -3.56 -21.06
C SER A 112 -2.52 -2.32 -20.22
N PRO A 113 -2.76 -1.15 -20.83
CA PRO A 113 -3.18 0.04 -20.10
C PRO A 113 -4.46 -0.26 -19.31
N SER A 114 -4.39 -0.12 -17.99
CA SER A 114 -5.54 -0.21 -17.11
C SER A 114 -5.56 1.00 -16.18
N GLU A 115 -6.75 1.45 -15.77
CA GLU A 115 -6.89 2.59 -14.86
C GLU A 115 -6.18 2.42 -13.51
N ASP A 116 -5.88 1.17 -13.15
CA ASP A 116 -5.23 0.81 -11.91
C ASP A 116 -3.69 0.83 -12.04
N ILE A 117 -3.13 0.80 -13.26
CA ILE A 117 -1.68 0.96 -13.48
C ILE A 117 -1.36 2.44 -13.56
N MET A 118 -0.61 2.93 -12.57
CA MET A 118 -0.21 4.33 -12.47
C MET A 118 1.08 4.61 -13.23
N ALA A 119 2.00 3.65 -13.27
CA ALA A 119 3.23 3.72 -14.05
C ALA A 119 3.77 2.29 -14.25
N ALA A 120 4.40 2.04 -15.39
CA ALA A 120 5.17 0.82 -15.64
C ALA A 120 6.41 1.20 -16.47
N ASP A 121 7.57 0.73 -16.06
CA ASP A 121 8.84 1.03 -16.70
C ASP A 121 9.75 -0.20 -16.72
N TYR A 122 10.64 -0.29 -17.71
CA TYR A 122 11.56 -1.41 -17.88
C TYR A 122 12.98 -0.90 -18.11
N ASP A 123 13.86 -1.16 -17.15
CA ASP A 123 15.29 -0.87 -17.25
C ASP A 123 15.97 -2.00 -18.03
N HIS A 124 16.26 -1.74 -19.31
CA HIS A 124 16.91 -2.68 -20.22
C HIS A 124 18.32 -3.08 -19.78
N ASP A 125 19.07 -2.18 -19.13
CA ASP A 125 20.45 -2.43 -18.71
C ASP A 125 20.51 -3.38 -17.51
N LYS A 126 19.51 -3.29 -16.62
CA LYS A 126 19.45 -4.11 -15.40
C LYS A 126 18.52 -5.30 -15.49
N GLY A 127 17.68 -5.40 -16.53
CA GLY A 127 16.62 -6.41 -16.62
C GLY A 127 15.61 -6.28 -15.47
N LEU A 128 15.29 -5.04 -15.08
CA LEU A 128 14.38 -4.75 -13.97
C LEU A 128 13.09 -4.12 -14.50
N PHE A 129 11.97 -4.70 -14.11
CA PHE A 129 10.65 -4.16 -14.39
C PHE A 129 10.06 -3.52 -13.16
N PHE A 130 9.71 -2.25 -13.29
CA PHE A 130 9.02 -1.48 -12.27
C PHE A 130 7.55 -1.37 -12.65
N ILE A 131 6.66 -1.72 -11.72
CA ILE A 131 5.23 -1.47 -11.87
C ILE A 131 4.66 -0.82 -10.63
N LYS A 132 3.88 0.24 -10.84
CA LYS A 132 3.18 0.99 -9.82
C LYS A 132 1.69 0.88 -10.06
N CYS A 133 1.00 0.19 -9.17
CA CYS A 133 -0.44 -0.03 -9.22
C CYS A 133 -1.14 0.74 -8.10
N ARG A 134 -2.34 1.21 -8.39
CA ARG A 134 -3.30 1.68 -7.40
C ARG A 134 -3.93 0.47 -6.72
N VAL A 135 -4.06 0.54 -5.41
CA VAL A 135 -4.77 -0.48 -4.63
C VAL A 135 -6.10 0.09 -4.18
N LYS A 136 -7.18 -0.66 -4.42
CA LYS A 136 -8.52 -0.36 -3.89
C LYS A 136 -8.88 -1.48 -2.92
N ARG A 137 -9.26 -1.12 -1.70
CA ARG A 137 -9.63 -2.10 -0.66
C ARG A 137 -10.74 -3.05 -1.10
N ASN A 138 -11.75 -2.56 -1.81
CA ASN A 138 -12.89 -3.38 -2.23
C ASN A 138 -12.62 -4.21 -3.50
N ASP A 139 -11.42 -4.14 -4.06
CA ASP A 139 -11.12 -4.71 -5.39
C ASP A 139 -9.73 -5.38 -5.42
N LEU A 140 -9.39 -6.10 -4.35
CA LEU A 140 -8.13 -6.85 -4.27
C LEU A 140 -8.06 -7.99 -5.29
N SER A 141 -9.20 -8.60 -5.64
CA SER A 141 -9.27 -9.65 -6.67
C SER A 141 -8.83 -9.14 -8.05
N ARG A 142 -9.12 -7.87 -8.36
CA ARG A 142 -8.65 -7.23 -9.58
C ARG A 142 -7.17 -6.91 -9.54
N LEU A 143 -6.64 -6.51 -8.38
CA LEU A 143 -5.18 -6.37 -8.20
C LEU A 143 -4.48 -7.71 -8.44
N GLU A 144 -5.00 -8.80 -7.88
CA GLU A 144 -4.45 -10.14 -8.10
C GLU A 144 -4.47 -10.52 -9.58
N SER A 145 -5.60 -10.37 -10.26
CA SER A 145 -5.71 -10.73 -11.68
C SER A 145 -4.79 -9.89 -12.58
N LEU A 146 -4.63 -8.59 -12.26
CA LEU A 146 -3.67 -7.71 -12.94
C LEU A 146 -2.23 -8.21 -12.75
N LEU A 147 -1.81 -8.49 -11.51
CA LEU A 147 -0.46 -8.95 -11.21
C LEU A 147 -0.15 -10.29 -11.87
N ARG A 148 -1.08 -11.26 -11.81
CA ARG A 148 -0.93 -12.56 -12.48
C ARG A 148 -0.77 -12.40 -13.98
N ARG A 149 -1.59 -11.56 -14.61
CA ARG A 149 -1.52 -11.27 -16.05
C ARG A 149 -0.20 -10.61 -16.44
N THR A 150 0.25 -9.60 -15.69
CA THR A 150 1.49 -8.87 -15.98
C THR A 150 2.74 -9.74 -15.79
N LEU A 151 2.76 -10.56 -14.74
CA LEU A 151 3.91 -11.42 -14.44
C LEU A 151 3.85 -12.78 -15.15
N LYS A 152 2.77 -13.05 -15.91
CA LYS A 152 2.47 -14.34 -16.55
C LYS A 152 2.52 -15.52 -15.56
N ILE A 153 1.94 -15.34 -14.36
CA ILE A 153 1.93 -16.34 -13.26
C ILE A 153 0.57 -17.00 -13.08
#